data_AF-A0A944IV18-F1
#
_entry.id   AF-A0A944IV18-F1
#
_cell.length_a   1.000
_cell.length_b   1.000
_cell.length_c   1.000
_cell.angle_alpha   90.00
_cell.angle_beta   90.00
_cell.angle_gamma   90.00
#
_symmetry.space_group_name_H-M   'P 1'
#
loop_
_entity.id
_entity.type
_entity.pdbx_description
1 polymer ?
#
loop_
_entity_poly.entity_id
_entity_poly.type
_entity_poly.pdbx_seq_one_letter_code
_entity_poly.pdbx_strand_id
1 'polypeptide(L)'
;MHLIYFSREGWESWGRPSKPLVREGMPVLIDDDLLFEEAGVARPTVAVNLWLQNLPLDGAPAQKTWKTYAQAMKPWLEHLAEVGVHPFEDRETLRAALSSFSEYRLSGPLSARWDVSTWNQNVNPVARFYQWAVEEGFCTAVPFTYALVRRFTEAGPVETRRNMATLRAPKPHATLSYLEDDFLQLFLWALAGLGPGGVPDTFRGRQVGRNAAMAKLVVSSGLRAQEFTHLLTYELPTLPTRQTTLPLPFPLSAQITKGKKARETWVDVDAAAEMWQYVDLDRAAACHGRVYRPRETSRPCACGPGSTRTGLADRAALRRRAVKPAVRPSRTGRPQPGGRPVDGAL
;
A
#
# COMPACT_ATOMS: atom_id res chain seq x y z
N MET A 1 4.94 -15.23 21.93
CA MET A 1 5.64 -13.97 21.60
C MET A 1 4.65 -12.80 21.48
N HIS A 2 5.00 -11.62 22.00
CA HIS A 2 4.20 -10.39 21.94
C HIS A 2 4.62 -9.46 20.80
N LEU A 3 3.64 -8.81 20.16
CA LEU A 3 3.86 -7.74 19.17
C LEU A 3 3.18 -6.47 19.68
N ILE A 4 3.97 -5.46 20.01
CA ILE A 4 3.49 -4.15 20.45
C ILE A 4 3.88 -3.06 19.44
N TYR A 5 3.30 -1.87 19.58
CA TYR A 5 3.64 -0.71 18.77
C TYR A 5 4.15 0.39 19.68
N PHE A 6 5.38 0.82 19.43
CA PHE A 6 6.05 1.81 20.25
C PHE A 6 5.32 3.15 20.20
N SER A 7 5.06 3.73 21.37
CA SER A 7 4.57 5.09 21.53
C SER A 7 5.60 5.90 22.30
N ARG A 8 5.87 7.14 21.88
CA ARG A 8 6.76 8.06 22.63
C ARG A 8 6.01 8.89 23.67
N GLU A 9 4.71 8.67 23.82
CA GLU A 9 3.89 9.38 24.78
C GLU A 9 4.40 9.12 26.20
N GLY A 10 4.62 10.21 26.96
CA GLY A 10 5.11 10.14 28.34
C GLY A 10 6.59 9.79 28.50
N TRP A 11 7.41 9.88 27.45
CA TRP A 11 8.85 9.52 27.50
C TRP A 11 9.64 10.30 28.57
N GLU A 12 9.17 11.50 28.93
CA GLU A 12 9.75 12.36 29.96
C GLU A 12 9.75 11.67 31.34
N SER A 13 8.78 10.78 31.59
CA SER A 13 8.67 10.03 32.85
C SER A 13 9.58 8.80 32.92
N TRP A 14 10.23 8.41 31.82
CA TRP A 14 11.02 7.17 31.74
C TRP A 14 12.45 7.31 32.25
N GLY A 15 12.82 8.47 32.83
CA GLY A 15 14.17 8.73 33.33
C GLY A 15 15.24 8.80 32.24
N ARG A 16 14.86 9.07 30.99
CA ARG A 16 15.80 9.22 29.86
C ARG A 16 16.26 10.68 29.72
N PRO A 17 17.54 10.94 29.41
CA PRO A 17 18.06 12.30 29.25
C PRO A 17 17.52 13.00 27.99
N SER A 18 17.00 12.25 27.03
CA SER A 18 16.51 12.78 25.76
C SER A 18 15.43 11.90 25.15
N LYS A 19 14.69 12.51 24.21
CA LYS A 19 13.60 11.85 23.50
C LYS A 19 14.10 10.61 22.76
N PRO A 20 13.42 9.45 22.91
CA PRO A 20 13.76 8.24 22.16
C PRO A 20 13.79 8.47 20.64
N LEU A 21 14.82 7.94 19.99
CA LEU A 21 15.02 8.04 18.53
C LEU A 21 14.15 7.04 17.73
N VAL A 22 13.54 6.07 18.42
CA VAL A 22 12.61 5.12 17.81
C VAL A 22 11.39 5.85 17.27
N ARG A 23 10.94 5.50 16.06
CA ARG A 23 9.80 6.16 15.41
C ARG A 23 8.47 5.76 16.05
N GLU A 24 7.53 6.69 16.02
CA GLU A 24 6.16 6.45 16.50
C GLU A 24 5.49 5.30 15.72
N GLY A 25 4.85 4.39 16.45
CA GLY A 25 4.19 3.22 15.88
C GLY A 25 5.17 2.15 15.35
N MET A 26 6.46 2.24 15.67
CA MET A 26 7.43 1.20 15.32
C MET A 26 7.03 -0.13 15.99
N PRO A 27 6.80 -1.21 15.24
CA PRO A 27 6.52 -2.51 15.83
C PRO A 27 7.73 -3.02 16.63
N VAL A 28 7.46 -3.63 17.77
CA VAL A 28 8.46 -4.28 18.63
C VAL A 28 7.96 -5.68 18.96
N LEU A 29 8.78 -6.68 18.65
CA LEU A 29 8.59 -8.07 19.05
C LEU A 29 9.29 -8.33 20.38
N ILE A 30 8.59 -8.97 21.30
CA ILE A 30 9.10 -9.29 22.64
C ILE A 30 8.76 -10.75 22.92
N ASP A 31 9.72 -11.52 23.40
CA ASP A 31 9.49 -12.90 23.83
C ASP A 31 8.55 -12.96 25.04
N ASP A 32 7.98 -14.14 25.32
CA ASP A 32 6.93 -14.27 26.35
C ASP A 32 7.45 -14.06 27.79
N ASP A 33 8.75 -14.22 28.00
CA ASP A 33 9.44 -13.92 29.27
C ASP A 33 9.86 -12.44 29.40
N LEU A 34 9.57 -11.61 28.39
CA LEU A 34 9.87 -10.19 28.33
C LEU A 34 11.37 -9.84 28.39
N LEU A 35 12.24 -10.82 28.13
CA LEU A 35 13.70 -10.62 28.11
C LEU A 35 14.19 -10.31 26.69
N PHE A 36 15.14 -9.39 26.61
CA PHE A 36 15.84 -9.03 25.36
C PHE A 36 17.22 -9.68 25.25
N GLU A 37 17.75 -10.19 26.35
CA GLU A 37 19.07 -10.78 26.44
C GLU A 37 19.01 -12.07 27.26
N GLU A 38 19.86 -13.01 26.90
CA GLU A 38 20.07 -14.25 27.63
C GLU A 38 21.56 -14.45 27.86
N ALA A 39 21.96 -14.58 29.13
CA ALA A 39 23.37 -14.67 29.53
C ALA A 39 24.27 -13.55 28.94
N GLY A 40 23.74 -12.34 28.80
CA GLY A 40 24.46 -11.18 28.24
C GLY A 40 24.57 -11.17 26.72
N VAL A 41 23.93 -12.12 26.03
CA VAL A 41 23.84 -12.17 24.56
C VAL A 41 22.45 -11.69 24.14
N ALA A 42 22.41 -10.77 23.18
CA ALA A 42 21.16 -10.27 22.62
C ALA A 42 20.38 -11.40 21.94
N ARG A 43 19.08 -11.48 22.23
CA ARG A 43 18.20 -12.49 21.64
C ARG A 43 17.90 -12.20 20.17
N PRO A 44 17.52 -13.21 19.37
CA PRO A 44 17.20 -13.01 17.95
C PRO A 44 16.09 -11.96 17.69
N THR A 45 15.12 -11.85 18.60
CA THR A 45 14.06 -10.83 18.61
C THR A 45 14.64 -9.41 18.61
N VAL A 46 15.76 -9.16 19.29
CA VAL A 46 16.46 -7.86 19.27
C VAL A 46 16.95 -7.52 17.87
N ALA A 47 17.59 -8.47 17.19
CA ALA A 47 18.06 -8.27 15.82
C ALA A 47 16.90 -8.01 14.84
N VAL A 48 15.77 -8.70 15.01
CA VAL A 48 14.55 -8.40 14.24
C VAL A 48 14.03 -6.99 14.53
N ASN A 49 14.04 -6.55 15.79
CA ASN A 49 13.64 -5.18 16.16
C ASN A 49 14.59 -4.12 15.60
N LEU A 50 15.89 -4.41 15.50
CA LEU A 50 16.87 -3.53 14.84
C LEU A 50 16.58 -3.43 13.33
N TRP A 51 16.35 -4.56 12.67
CA TRP A 51 15.95 -4.58 11.26
C TRP A 51 14.68 -3.76 10.99
N LEU A 52 13.64 -3.95 11.82
CA LEU A 52 12.38 -3.20 11.71
C LEU A 52 12.61 -1.68 11.84
N GLN A 53 13.53 -1.26 12.71
CA GLN A 53 13.90 0.15 12.88
C GLN A 53 14.61 0.74 11.67
N ASN A 54 15.33 -0.07 10.89
CA ASN A 54 16.05 0.35 9.69
C ASN A 54 15.18 0.43 8.43
N LEU A 55 14.05 -0.31 8.37
CA LEU A 55 13.10 -0.29 7.25
C LEU A 55 12.76 1.09 6.66
N PRO A 56 12.55 2.16 7.47
CA PRO A 56 12.23 3.46 6.91
C PRO A 56 13.37 4.11 6.12
N LEU A 57 14.62 3.71 6.40
CA LEU A 57 15.81 4.11 5.65
C LEU A 57 15.98 3.23 4.40
N ASP A 58 15.58 1.95 4.49
CA ASP A 58 15.73 0.95 3.42
C ASP A 58 14.57 0.95 2.40
N GLY A 59 13.99 2.12 2.15
CA GLY A 59 12.96 2.29 1.13
C GLY A 59 11.57 1.74 1.52
N ALA A 60 11.34 1.40 2.79
CA ALA A 60 10.02 1.04 3.31
C ALA A 60 9.52 2.08 4.35
N PRO A 61 9.21 3.34 3.95
CA PRO A 61 8.89 4.42 4.89
C PRO A 61 7.48 4.36 5.51
N ALA A 62 6.61 3.43 5.08
CA ALA A 62 5.22 3.38 5.51
C ALA A 62 5.03 2.50 6.75
N GLN A 63 4.38 3.03 7.80
CA GLN A 63 4.03 2.28 9.03
C GLN A 63 3.29 0.97 8.76
N LYS A 64 2.36 0.96 7.80
CA LYS A 64 1.63 -0.26 7.41
C LYS A 64 2.57 -1.36 6.91
N THR A 65 3.67 -0.99 6.24
CA THR A 65 4.70 -1.92 5.81
C THR A 65 5.46 -2.49 7.02
N TRP A 66 5.86 -1.64 7.99
CA TRP A 66 6.54 -2.11 9.21
C TRP A 66 5.67 -3.11 9.96
N LYS A 67 4.40 -2.77 10.17
CA LYS A 67 3.41 -3.66 10.80
C LYS A 67 3.31 -4.99 10.05
N THR A 68 3.19 -4.95 8.73
CA THR A 68 3.10 -6.17 7.91
C THR A 68 4.36 -7.03 8.06
N TYR A 69 5.54 -6.41 8.14
CA TYR A 69 6.81 -7.14 8.25
C TYR A 69 6.95 -7.77 9.64
N ALA A 70 6.63 -7.03 10.70
CA ALA A 70 6.64 -7.57 12.06
C ALA A 70 5.61 -8.69 12.24
N GLN A 71 4.42 -8.54 11.66
CA GLN A 71 3.38 -9.59 11.63
C GLN A 71 3.82 -10.82 10.84
N ALA A 72 4.73 -10.68 9.89
CA ALA A 72 5.31 -11.80 9.16
C ALA A 72 6.46 -12.48 9.93
N MET A 73 7.27 -11.70 10.64
CA MET A 73 8.36 -12.24 11.45
C MET A 73 7.85 -13.02 12.66
N LYS A 74 6.80 -12.54 13.33
CA LYS A 74 6.23 -13.21 14.52
C LYS A 74 5.94 -14.72 14.30
N PRO A 75 5.08 -15.13 13.35
CA PRO A 75 4.75 -16.54 13.14
C PRO A 75 5.94 -17.37 12.65
N TRP A 76 6.93 -16.73 12.02
CA TRP A 76 8.17 -17.39 11.62
C TRP A 76 9.06 -17.69 12.83
N LEU A 77 9.27 -16.72 13.72
CA LEU A 77 10.05 -16.91 14.95
C LEU A 77 9.38 -17.89 15.91
N GLU A 78 8.06 -17.82 16.05
CA GLU A 78 7.29 -18.78 16.86
C GLU A 78 7.46 -20.21 16.34
N HIS A 79 7.42 -20.40 15.02
CA HIS A 79 7.65 -21.72 14.43
C HIS A 79 9.09 -22.20 14.63
N LEU A 80 10.09 -21.33 14.45
CA LEU A 80 11.49 -21.67 14.71
C LEU A 80 11.72 -22.13 16.16
N ALA A 81 11.12 -21.44 17.12
CA ALA A 81 11.17 -21.83 18.52
C ALA A 81 10.47 -23.19 18.76
N GLU A 82 9.32 -23.43 18.13
CA GLU A 82 8.59 -24.70 18.22
C GLU A 82 9.42 -25.90 17.69
N VAL A 83 10.16 -25.71 16.60
CA VAL A 83 11.03 -26.76 16.03
C VAL A 83 12.45 -26.78 16.60
N GLY A 84 12.77 -25.89 17.55
CA GLY A 84 14.08 -25.81 18.21
C GLY A 84 15.22 -25.33 17.31
N VAL A 85 14.94 -24.54 16.28
CA VAL A 85 15.95 -24.01 15.36
C VAL A 85 16.25 -22.55 15.69
N HIS A 86 17.53 -22.23 15.92
CA HIS A 86 17.93 -20.86 16.17
C HIS A 86 17.80 -20.01 14.88
N PRO A 87 17.27 -18.76 14.93
CA PRO A 87 17.07 -17.93 13.74
C PRO A 87 18.33 -17.54 12.96
N PHE A 88 19.51 -17.80 13.52
CA PHE A 88 20.81 -17.55 12.87
C PHE A 88 21.62 -18.85 12.66
N GLU A 89 20.96 -20.01 12.64
CA GLU A 89 21.59 -21.28 12.26
C GLU A 89 22.17 -21.26 10.83
N ASP A 90 22.87 -22.32 10.50
CA ASP A 90 23.36 -22.54 9.15
C ASP A 90 22.20 -22.64 8.12
N ARG A 91 22.56 -22.45 6.86
CA ARG A 91 21.60 -22.39 5.75
C ARG A 91 20.79 -23.67 5.58
N GLU A 92 21.39 -24.84 5.79
CA GLU A 92 20.73 -26.13 5.60
C GLU A 92 19.63 -26.32 6.65
N THR A 93 19.97 -26.07 7.91
CA THR A 93 19.02 -26.12 9.03
C THR A 93 17.87 -25.12 8.85
N LEU A 94 18.17 -23.86 8.52
CA LEU A 94 17.13 -22.85 8.25
C LEU A 94 16.25 -23.21 7.04
N ARG A 95 16.82 -23.87 6.03
CA ARG A 95 16.05 -24.34 4.87
C ARG A 95 15.14 -25.51 5.22
N ALA A 96 15.59 -26.44 6.07
CA ALA A 96 14.76 -27.51 6.60
C ALA A 96 13.59 -26.94 7.42
N ALA A 97 13.86 -25.95 8.29
CA ALA A 97 12.81 -25.24 9.04
C ALA A 97 11.82 -24.52 8.11
N LEU A 98 12.31 -23.86 7.05
CA LEU A 98 11.43 -23.23 6.05
C LEU A 98 10.54 -24.26 5.33
N SER A 99 11.05 -25.47 5.06
CA SER A 99 10.28 -26.56 4.48
C SER A 99 9.16 -27.01 5.43
N SER A 100 9.49 -27.26 6.71
CA SER A 100 8.51 -27.61 7.74
C SER A 100 7.45 -26.51 7.92
N PHE A 101 7.87 -25.25 7.92
CA PHE A 101 6.96 -24.10 8.01
C PHE A 101 5.99 -24.06 6.82
N SER A 102 6.48 -24.36 5.62
CA SER A 102 5.63 -24.42 4.42
C SER A 102 4.62 -25.56 4.50
N GLU A 103 5.02 -26.72 5.01
CA GLU A 103 4.13 -27.86 5.23
C GLU A 103 3.04 -27.49 6.25
N TYR A 104 3.42 -26.93 7.39
CA TYR A 104 2.50 -26.50 8.43
C TYR A 104 1.49 -25.45 7.92
N ARG A 105 1.95 -24.43 7.19
CA ARG A 105 1.09 -23.32 6.72
C ARG A 105 0.26 -23.64 5.48
N LEU A 106 0.67 -24.60 4.64
CA LEU A 106 -0.05 -24.89 3.39
C LEU A 106 -0.88 -26.17 3.49
N SER A 107 -0.39 -27.16 4.25
CA SER A 107 -0.96 -28.51 4.32
C SER A 107 -1.33 -28.95 5.73
N GLY A 108 -0.93 -28.21 6.77
CA GLY A 108 -1.21 -28.52 8.18
C GLY A 108 -2.68 -28.37 8.59
N PRO A 109 -2.99 -28.20 9.89
CA PRO A 109 -4.37 -28.05 10.37
C PRO A 109 -5.09 -26.86 9.73
N LEU A 110 -6.38 -27.01 9.41
CA LEU A 110 -7.18 -25.97 8.74
C LEU A 110 -7.13 -24.60 9.44
N SER A 111 -7.07 -24.59 10.78
CA SER A 111 -6.97 -23.37 11.59
C SER A 111 -5.64 -22.61 11.42
N ALA A 112 -4.58 -23.30 11.00
CA ALA A 112 -3.25 -22.73 10.80
C ALA A 112 -2.93 -22.43 9.33
N ARG A 113 -3.74 -22.95 8.40
CA ARG A 113 -3.51 -22.85 6.96
C ARG A 113 -3.64 -21.42 6.46
N TRP A 114 -2.75 -21.07 5.55
CA TRP A 114 -2.75 -19.81 4.83
C TRP A 114 -3.09 -20.02 3.36
N ASP A 115 -3.80 -19.05 2.79
CA ASP A 115 -3.89 -18.93 1.34
C ASP A 115 -2.53 -18.52 0.73
N VAL A 116 -2.41 -18.68 -0.58
CA VAL A 116 -1.19 -18.38 -1.35
C VAL A 116 -0.76 -16.90 -1.23
N SER A 117 -1.70 -15.95 -1.22
CA SER A 117 -1.39 -14.53 -1.06
C SER A 117 -0.86 -14.24 0.34
N THR A 118 -1.49 -14.81 1.37
CA THR A 118 -1.05 -14.68 2.76
C THR A 118 0.34 -15.28 2.95
N TRP A 119 0.60 -16.49 2.43
CA TRP A 119 1.95 -17.08 2.43
C TRP A 119 2.99 -16.15 1.78
N ASN A 120 2.72 -15.68 0.55
CA ASN A 120 3.63 -14.79 -0.17
C ASN A 120 3.86 -13.46 0.57
N GLN A 121 2.84 -12.92 1.23
CA GLN A 121 2.95 -11.70 2.02
C GLN A 121 3.83 -11.89 3.26
N ASN A 122 3.91 -13.11 3.81
CA ASN A 122 4.73 -13.42 4.99
C ASN A 122 6.16 -13.85 4.63
N VAL A 123 6.35 -14.67 3.59
CA VAL A 123 7.68 -15.16 3.19
C VAL A 123 8.57 -14.06 2.62
N ASN A 124 8.01 -13.06 1.94
CA ASN A 124 8.81 -11.99 1.35
C ASN A 124 9.52 -11.11 2.42
N PRO A 125 8.84 -10.66 3.49
CA PRO A 125 9.50 -10.02 4.63
C PRO A 125 10.60 -10.88 5.26
N VAL A 126 10.35 -12.18 5.49
CA VAL A 126 11.34 -13.10 6.06
C VAL A 126 12.59 -13.18 5.17
N ALA A 127 12.40 -13.27 3.85
CA ALA A 127 13.51 -13.26 2.90
C ALA A 127 14.32 -11.96 2.92
N ARG A 128 13.66 -10.80 3.10
CA ARG A 128 14.33 -9.50 3.25
C ARG A 128 15.09 -9.40 4.57
N PHE A 129 14.52 -9.93 5.66
CA PHE A 129 15.19 -9.98 6.95
C PHE A 129 16.51 -10.76 6.86
N TYR A 130 16.49 -11.95 6.24
CA TYR A 130 17.73 -12.74 6.10
C TYR A 130 18.74 -12.12 5.14
N GLN A 131 18.31 -11.37 4.13
CA GLN A 131 19.24 -10.58 3.29
C GLN A 131 19.97 -9.56 4.15
N TRP A 132 19.23 -8.77 4.93
CA TRP A 132 19.80 -7.82 5.88
C TRP A 132 20.67 -8.50 6.95
N ALA A 133 20.24 -9.64 7.49
CA ALA A 133 20.98 -10.37 8.52
C ALA A 133 22.34 -10.87 8.02
N VAL A 134 22.45 -11.24 6.73
CA VAL A 134 23.73 -11.57 6.11
C VAL A 134 24.59 -10.32 5.92
N GLU A 135 24.00 -9.20 5.50
CA GLU A 135 24.72 -7.93 5.31
C GLU A 135 25.31 -7.39 6.62
N GLU A 136 24.61 -7.57 7.75
CA GLU A 136 25.08 -7.21 9.10
C GLU A 136 25.93 -8.30 9.78
N GLY A 137 26.15 -9.44 9.12
CA GLY A 137 26.99 -10.53 9.64
C GLY A 137 26.35 -11.43 10.70
N PHE A 138 25.04 -11.36 10.93
CA PHE A 138 24.31 -12.31 11.79
C PHE A 138 24.23 -13.72 11.17
N CYS A 139 24.18 -13.81 9.84
CA CYS A 139 24.13 -15.07 9.10
C CYS A 139 25.24 -15.13 8.05
N THR A 140 25.68 -16.35 7.72
CA THR A 140 26.63 -16.58 6.62
C THR A 140 25.94 -16.68 5.26
N ALA A 141 24.67 -17.10 5.22
CA ALA A 141 23.92 -17.23 3.98
C ALA A 141 22.40 -17.13 4.19
N VAL A 142 21.69 -16.76 3.11
CA VAL A 142 20.23 -16.64 3.08
C VAL A 142 19.58 -18.03 2.85
N PRO A 143 18.52 -18.42 3.58
CA PRO A 143 17.87 -19.73 3.44
C PRO A 143 17.01 -19.88 2.16
N PHE A 144 16.83 -18.79 1.41
CA PHE A 144 16.02 -18.74 0.20
C PHE A 144 16.81 -18.99 -1.08
N THR A 145 16.17 -19.62 -2.06
CA THR A 145 16.70 -19.78 -3.42
C THR A 145 16.05 -18.75 -4.35
N TYR A 146 16.82 -18.16 -5.26
CA TYR A 146 16.33 -17.16 -6.20
C TYR A 146 16.51 -17.61 -7.64
N ALA A 147 15.49 -17.40 -8.47
CA ALA A 147 15.58 -17.56 -9.92
C ALA A 147 15.58 -16.19 -10.60
N LEU A 148 16.36 -16.05 -11.68
CA LEU A 148 16.32 -14.87 -12.54
C LEU A 148 15.05 -14.92 -13.41
N VAL A 149 14.25 -13.86 -13.35
CA VAL A 149 13.02 -13.73 -14.11
C VAL A 149 13.01 -12.40 -14.84
N ARG A 150 12.64 -12.42 -16.11
CA ARG A 150 12.47 -11.22 -16.93
C ARG A 150 11.09 -10.61 -16.68
N ARG A 151 11.06 -9.35 -16.25
CA ARG A 151 9.84 -8.57 -16.10
C ARG A 151 9.81 -7.47 -17.15
N PHE A 152 8.76 -7.43 -17.96
CA PHE A 152 8.54 -6.33 -18.88
C PHE A 152 7.94 -5.15 -18.12
N THR A 153 8.63 -4.01 -18.17
CA THR A 153 8.15 -2.72 -17.67
C THR A 153 7.95 -1.77 -18.84
N GLU A 154 7.31 -0.62 -18.62
CA GLU A 154 7.18 0.43 -19.64
C GLU A 154 8.54 0.92 -20.17
N ALA A 155 9.61 0.77 -19.38
CA ALA A 155 10.98 1.13 -19.74
C ALA A 155 11.77 -0.02 -20.41
N GLY A 156 11.14 -1.17 -20.65
CA GLY A 156 11.77 -2.36 -21.24
C GLY A 156 11.89 -3.56 -20.30
N PRO A 157 12.53 -4.65 -20.74
CA PRO A 157 12.75 -5.84 -19.94
C PRO A 157 13.77 -5.57 -18.82
N VAL A 158 13.37 -5.86 -17.59
CA VAL A 158 14.21 -5.78 -16.40
C VAL A 158 14.38 -7.19 -15.84
N GLU A 159 15.62 -7.62 -15.63
CA GLU A 159 15.91 -8.87 -14.94
C GLU A 159 15.73 -8.67 -13.43
N THR A 160 14.91 -9.51 -12.81
CA THR A 160 14.58 -9.45 -11.39
C THR A 160 14.76 -10.82 -10.76
N ARG A 161 15.27 -10.85 -9.53
CA ARG A 161 15.34 -12.09 -8.73
C ARG A 161 13.97 -12.40 -8.14
N ARG A 162 13.45 -13.59 -8.42
CA ARG A 162 12.22 -14.12 -7.81
C ARG A 162 12.60 -15.12 -6.73
N ASN A 163 12.09 -14.93 -5.51
CA ASN A 163 12.21 -15.92 -4.44
C ASN A 163 11.41 -17.18 -4.80
N MET A 164 12.06 -18.33 -4.88
CA MET A 164 11.45 -19.61 -5.24
C MET A 164 10.52 -20.16 -4.16
N ALA A 165 10.61 -19.67 -2.92
CA ALA A 165 9.64 -19.98 -1.87
C ALA A 165 8.27 -19.30 -2.11
N THR A 166 8.16 -18.35 -3.06
CA THR A 166 6.89 -17.71 -3.39
C THR A 166 6.05 -18.56 -4.33
N LEU A 167 4.80 -18.77 -3.94
CA LEU A 167 3.83 -19.54 -4.72
C LEU A 167 3.21 -18.69 -5.82
N ARG A 168 2.79 -19.35 -6.90
CA ARG A 168 2.08 -18.67 -7.99
C ARG A 168 0.67 -18.33 -7.53
N ALA A 169 0.35 -17.04 -7.49
CA ALA A 169 -1.01 -16.57 -7.29
C ALA A 169 -1.70 -16.31 -8.65
N PRO A 170 -3.02 -16.53 -8.77
CA PRO A 170 -3.77 -16.03 -9.90
C PRO A 170 -3.64 -14.50 -10.00
N LYS A 171 -3.68 -13.97 -11.22
CA LYS A 171 -3.62 -12.52 -11.41
C LYS A 171 -4.90 -11.90 -10.83
N PRO A 172 -4.84 -10.70 -10.21
CA PRO A 172 -6.01 -10.10 -9.56
C PRO A 172 -7.25 -9.98 -10.46
N HIS A 173 -7.07 -9.76 -11.76
CA HIS A 173 -8.20 -9.64 -12.69
C HIS A 173 -8.89 -10.97 -13.03
N ALA A 174 -8.24 -12.10 -12.78
CA ALA A 174 -8.85 -13.41 -13.02
C ALA A 174 -9.85 -13.78 -11.91
N THR A 175 -9.78 -13.10 -10.76
CA THR A 175 -10.65 -13.31 -9.59
C THR A 175 -11.57 -12.10 -9.33
N LEU A 176 -11.60 -11.13 -10.24
CA LEU A 176 -12.48 -9.97 -10.11
C LEU A 176 -13.92 -10.41 -10.41
N SER A 177 -14.73 -10.54 -9.35
CA SER A 177 -16.19 -10.54 -9.48
C SER A 177 -16.64 -9.09 -9.61
N TYR A 178 -17.26 -8.76 -10.75
CA TYR A 178 -17.87 -7.45 -10.94
C TYR A 178 -19.16 -7.37 -10.14
N LEU A 179 -19.41 -6.22 -9.54
CA LEU A 179 -20.71 -5.93 -8.94
C LEU A 179 -21.65 -5.58 -10.10
N GLU A 180 -22.67 -6.41 -10.34
CA GLU A 180 -23.65 -6.17 -11.40
C GLU A 180 -24.46 -4.90 -11.09
N ASP A 181 -24.99 -4.27 -12.14
CA ASP A 181 -25.65 -2.96 -12.03
C ASP A 181 -26.80 -2.95 -11.01
N ASP A 182 -27.61 -4.02 -10.97
CA ASP A 182 -28.72 -4.14 -10.02
C ASP A 182 -28.23 -4.21 -8.56
N PHE A 183 -27.14 -4.95 -8.30
CA PHE A 183 -26.55 -5.03 -6.97
C PHE A 183 -25.84 -3.74 -6.58
N LEU A 184 -25.20 -3.07 -7.54
CA LEU A 184 -24.62 -1.76 -7.32
C LEU A 184 -25.70 -0.74 -6.97
N GLN A 185 -26.81 -0.73 -7.72
CA GLN A 185 -27.94 0.16 -7.46
C GLN A 185 -28.55 -0.11 -6.09
N LEU A 186 -28.74 -1.37 -5.72
CA LEU A 186 -29.21 -1.77 -4.39
C LEU A 186 -28.26 -1.29 -3.29
N PHE A 187 -26.94 -1.44 -3.49
CA PHE A 187 -25.93 -0.97 -2.55
C PHE A 187 -25.98 0.56 -2.37
N LEU A 188 -26.11 1.31 -3.46
CA LEU A 188 -26.23 2.77 -3.42
C LEU A 188 -27.53 3.21 -2.72
N TRP A 189 -28.65 2.53 -2.99
CA TRP A 189 -29.92 2.77 -2.31
C TRP A 189 -29.84 2.51 -0.81
N ALA A 190 -29.25 1.39 -0.41
CA ALA A 190 -29.06 1.06 1.01
C ALA A 190 -28.24 2.15 1.75
N LEU A 191 -27.18 2.67 1.12
CA LEU A 191 -26.38 3.76 1.69
C LEU A 191 -27.13 5.10 1.71
N ALA A 192 -28.07 5.28 0.80
CA ALA A 192 -29.02 6.39 0.76
C ALA A 192 -30.25 6.19 1.67
N GLY A 193 -30.31 5.10 2.45
CA GLY A 193 -31.45 4.80 3.35
C GLY A 193 -32.74 4.48 2.60
N LEU A 194 -32.63 4.08 1.34
CA LEU A 194 -33.71 3.64 0.49
C LEU A 194 -33.77 2.11 0.50
N GLY A 195 -34.99 1.58 0.42
CA GLY A 195 -35.22 0.15 0.25
C GLY A 195 -34.92 -0.32 -1.17
N PRO A 196 -35.10 -1.63 -1.46
CA PRO A 196 -34.81 -2.22 -2.77
C PRO A 196 -35.63 -1.67 -3.95
N GLY A 197 -36.70 -0.91 -3.70
CA GLY A 197 -37.47 -0.22 -4.74
C GLY A 197 -37.07 1.24 -4.95
N GLY A 198 -35.99 1.72 -4.32
CA GLY A 198 -35.59 3.13 -4.33
C GLY A 198 -36.51 4.05 -3.51
N VAL A 199 -37.42 3.47 -2.72
CA VAL A 199 -38.33 4.21 -1.83
C VAL A 199 -37.73 4.34 -0.43
N PRO A 200 -38.05 5.42 0.32
CA PRO A 200 -37.58 5.58 1.69
C PRO A 200 -37.95 4.36 2.56
N ASP A 201 -36.96 3.78 3.23
CA ASP A 201 -37.16 2.70 4.20
C ASP A 201 -37.30 3.29 5.63
N THR A 202 -37.48 2.44 6.63
CA THR A 202 -37.45 2.74 8.06
C THR A 202 -36.07 3.09 8.60
N PHE A 203 -35.00 2.84 7.83
CA PHE A 203 -33.64 3.18 8.23
C PHE A 203 -33.46 4.70 8.44
N ARG A 204 -32.88 5.07 9.59
CA ARG A 204 -32.64 6.47 10.00
C ARG A 204 -31.17 6.67 10.36
N GLY A 205 -30.27 6.33 9.43
CA GLY A 205 -28.84 6.56 9.61
C GLY A 205 -28.53 8.05 9.88
N ARG A 206 -27.48 8.33 10.65
CA ARG A 206 -27.14 9.71 11.04
C ARG A 206 -26.63 10.59 9.90
N GLN A 207 -26.06 9.99 8.85
CA GLN A 207 -25.30 10.67 7.79
C GLN A 207 -25.60 10.04 6.42
N VAL A 208 -26.88 9.93 6.09
CA VAL A 208 -27.34 9.24 4.88
C VAL A 208 -26.89 9.94 3.60
N GLY A 209 -27.04 11.27 3.53
CA GLY A 209 -26.57 12.05 2.37
C GLY A 209 -25.06 11.97 2.16
N ARG A 210 -24.27 11.99 3.25
CA ARG A 210 -22.82 11.72 3.20
C ARG A 210 -22.52 10.36 2.59
N ASN A 211 -23.19 9.32 3.08
CA ASN A 211 -22.90 7.95 2.67
C ASN A 211 -23.26 7.74 1.19
N ALA A 212 -24.41 8.25 0.75
CA ALA A 212 -24.85 8.20 -0.65
C ALA A 212 -23.88 8.93 -1.59
N ALA A 213 -23.56 10.19 -1.28
CA ALA A 213 -22.64 11.02 -2.07
C ALA A 213 -21.24 10.40 -2.13
N MET A 214 -20.71 9.92 -1.00
CA MET A 214 -19.44 9.18 -0.97
C MET A 214 -19.49 7.97 -1.89
N ALA A 215 -20.50 7.12 -1.76
CA ALA A 215 -20.54 5.84 -2.44
C ALA A 215 -20.58 6.03 -3.96
N LYS A 216 -21.44 6.93 -4.44
CA LYS A 216 -21.52 7.28 -5.86
C LYS A 216 -20.20 7.84 -6.38
N LEU A 217 -19.57 8.76 -5.63
CA LEU A 217 -18.27 9.30 -6.01
C LEU A 217 -17.22 8.19 -6.11
N VAL A 218 -17.10 7.31 -5.12
CA VAL A 218 -16.09 6.25 -5.08
C VAL A 218 -16.30 5.20 -6.16
N VAL A 219 -17.54 4.75 -6.38
CA VAL A 219 -17.89 3.79 -7.43
C VAL A 219 -17.56 4.35 -8.80
N SER A 220 -17.98 5.59 -9.07
CA SER A 220 -17.76 6.25 -10.35
C SER A 220 -16.28 6.53 -10.63
N SER A 221 -15.52 6.91 -9.59
CA SER A 221 -14.11 7.33 -9.76
C SER A 221 -13.06 6.23 -9.55
N GLY A 222 -13.44 5.10 -8.96
CA GLY A 222 -12.52 4.01 -8.61
C GLY A 222 -11.48 4.38 -7.55
N LEU A 223 -11.81 5.33 -6.67
CA LEU A 223 -10.92 5.74 -5.58
C LEU A 223 -10.72 4.62 -4.56
N ARG A 224 -9.49 4.48 -4.06
CA ARG A 224 -9.24 3.63 -2.89
C ARG A 224 -9.81 4.28 -1.65
N ALA A 225 -10.29 3.48 -0.69
CA ALA A 225 -10.81 3.97 0.57
C ALA A 225 -9.85 4.95 1.30
N GLN A 226 -8.54 4.71 1.21
CA GLN A 226 -7.54 5.61 1.79
C GLN A 226 -7.41 6.94 1.02
N GLU A 227 -7.49 6.90 -0.32
CA GLU A 227 -7.46 8.08 -1.18
C GLU A 227 -8.69 8.96 -0.89
N PHE A 228 -9.88 8.37 -0.78
CA PHE A 228 -11.10 9.08 -0.43
C PHE A 228 -11.09 9.66 1.00
N THR A 229 -10.68 8.86 2.00
CA THR A 229 -10.67 9.29 3.41
C THR A 229 -9.87 10.57 3.65
N HIS A 230 -8.81 10.80 2.87
CA HIS A 230 -7.92 11.95 3.02
C HIS A 230 -8.15 13.02 1.95
N LEU A 231 -9.20 12.88 1.13
CA LEU A 231 -9.53 13.82 0.09
C LEU A 231 -10.04 15.14 0.69
N LEU A 232 -9.50 16.26 0.21
CA LEU A 232 -9.96 17.59 0.59
C LEU A 232 -11.07 18.07 -0.35
N THR A 233 -11.95 18.95 0.15
CA THR A 233 -13.00 19.58 -0.69
C THR A 233 -12.40 20.38 -1.85
N TYR A 234 -11.21 20.97 -1.66
CA TYR A 234 -10.48 21.69 -2.71
C TYR A 234 -9.90 20.79 -3.80
N GLU A 235 -9.84 19.48 -3.59
CA GLU A 235 -9.37 18.49 -4.56
C GLU A 235 -10.52 17.91 -5.39
N LEU A 236 -11.78 18.21 -5.04
CA LEU A 236 -12.94 17.76 -5.82
C LEU A 236 -12.96 18.40 -7.22
N PRO A 237 -13.38 17.65 -8.25
CA PRO A 237 -13.52 18.20 -9.60
C PRO A 237 -14.53 19.35 -9.62
N THR A 238 -14.15 20.44 -10.28
CA THR A 238 -15.05 21.57 -10.50
C THR A 238 -16.11 21.20 -11.53
N LEU A 239 -17.37 21.47 -11.22
CA LEU A 239 -18.46 21.21 -12.16
C LEU A 239 -18.36 22.14 -13.38
N PRO A 240 -18.60 21.62 -14.59
CA PRO A 240 -18.59 22.42 -15.81
C PRO A 240 -19.79 23.38 -15.82
N THR A 241 -19.61 24.57 -16.38
CA THR A 241 -20.69 25.55 -16.54
C THR A 241 -21.69 25.17 -17.64
N ARG A 242 -21.26 24.35 -18.60
CA ARG A 242 -22.11 23.79 -19.65
C ARG A 242 -22.45 22.35 -19.30
N GLN A 243 -23.70 21.97 -19.51
CA GLN A 243 -24.14 20.58 -19.37
C GLN A 243 -23.30 19.66 -20.26
N THR A 244 -22.84 18.56 -19.67
CA THR A 244 -22.05 17.53 -20.33
C THR A 244 -22.30 16.20 -19.64
N THR A 245 -22.26 15.13 -20.42
CA THR A 245 -22.30 13.74 -19.92
C THR A 245 -20.90 13.14 -19.86
N LEU A 246 -19.87 13.86 -20.32
CA LEU A 246 -18.50 13.38 -20.32
C LEU A 246 -17.93 13.37 -18.90
N PRO A 247 -17.23 12.30 -18.49
CA PRO A 247 -16.55 12.23 -17.20
C PRO A 247 -15.58 13.39 -17.00
N LEU A 248 -15.50 13.86 -15.75
CA LEU A 248 -14.61 14.93 -15.32
C LEU A 248 -13.24 14.37 -14.95
N PRO A 249 -12.13 15.01 -15.38
CA PRO A 249 -10.80 14.68 -14.89
C PRO A 249 -10.73 14.90 -13.38
N PHE A 250 -10.21 13.91 -12.66
CA PHE A 250 -10.08 13.92 -11.22
C PHE A 250 -8.62 13.64 -10.81
N PRO A 251 -7.80 14.70 -10.68
CA PRO A 251 -6.41 14.56 -10.26
C PRO A 251 -6.32 14.25 -8.76
N LEU A 252 -5.47 13.29 -8.40
CA LEU A 252 -5.19 12.91 -7.02
C LEU A 252 -3.76 13.23 -6.64
N SER A 253 -3.63 13.87 -5.48
CA SER A 253 -2.33 14.25 -4.91
C SER A 253 -1.42 13.04 -4.69
N ALA A 254 -0.12 13.26 -4.88
CA ALA A 254 0.91 12.30 -4.49
C ALA A 254 0.81 11.93 -2.99
N GLN A 255 0.31 12.82 -2.12
CA GLN A 255 0.33 12.57 -0.67
C GLN A 255 -0.63 11.46 -0.22
N ILE A 256 -1.74 11.28 -0.92
CA ILE A 256 -2.79 10.29 -0.57
C ILE A 256 -2.67 8.98 -1.35
N THR A 257 -1.82 8.97 -2.38
CA THR A 257 -1.67 7.85 -3.31
C THR A 257 -0.50 6.93 -2.94
N LYS A 258 -0.62 5.66 -3.32
CA LYS A 258 0.41 4.65 -3.03
C LYS A 258 1.75 5.04 -3.66
N GLY A 259 2.81 5.02 -2.85
CA GLY A 259 4.17 5.27 -3.32
C GLY A 259 4.48 6.73 -3.62
N LYS A 260 3.66 7.67 -3.14
CA LYS A 260 3.82 9.11 -3.36
C LYS A 260 3.83 9.50 -4.84
N LYS A 261 2.96 8.86 -5.64
CA LYS A 261 2.85 9.09 -7.08
C LYS A 261 1.47 9.65 -7.40
N ALA A 262 1.45 10.93 -7.77
CA ALA A 262 0.24 11.56 -8.28
C ALA A 262 -0.33 10.74 -9.44
N ARG A 263 -1.66 10.65 -9.49
CA ARG A 263 -2.37 9.99 -10.59
C ARG A 263 -3.64 10.76 -10.92
N GLU A 264 -4.08 10.64 -12.15
CA GLU A 264 -5.37 11.15 -12.59
C GLU A 264 -6.34 9.98 -12.76
N THR A 265 -7.59 10.19 -12.34
CA THR A 265 -8.73 9.32 -12.63
C THR A 265 -9.83 10.16 -13.26
N TRP A 266 -10.99 9.56 -13.51
CA TRP A 266 -12.17 10.23 -14.05
C TRP A 266 -13.34 10.01 -13.10
N VAL A 267 -14.34 10.88 -13.14
CA VAL A 267 -15.59 10.71 -12.37
C VAL A 267 -16.76 11.22 -13.16
N ASP A 268 -17.91 10.59 -13.01
CA ASP A 268 -19.15 11.04 -13.64
C ASP A 268 -19.58 12.40 -13.09
N VAL A 269 -20.12 13.22 -13.98
CA VAL A 269 -20.56 14.59 -13.65
C VAL A 269 -21.62 14.56 -12.57
N ASP A 270 -22.55 13.61 -12.64
CA ASP A 270 -23.65 13.48 -11.67
C ASP A 270 -23.13 13.08 -10.29
N ALA A 271 -22.17 12.15 -10.23
CA ALA A 271 -21.53 11.76 -8.97
C ALA A 271 -20.74 12.92 -8.34
N ALA A 272 -20.06 13.73 -9.16
CA ALA A 272 -19.40 14.94 -8.69
C ALA A 272 -20.42 16.00 -8.22
N ALA A 273 -21.53 16.16 -8.93
CA ALA A 273 -22.57 17.13 -8.60
C ALA A 273 -23.26 16.79 -7.28
N GLU A 274 -23.58 15.51 -7.05
CA GLU A 274 -24.16 15.05 -5.79
C GLU A 274 -23.18 15.20 -4.61
N MET A 275 -21.87 15.02 -4.85
CA MET A 275 -20.86 15.30 -3.83
C MET A 275 -20.80 16.79 -3.48
N TRP A 276 -20.88 17.69 -4.45
CA TRP A 276 -20.97 19.13 -4.20
C TRP A 276 -22.26 19.50 -3.47
N GLN A 277 -23.39 18.90 -3.84
CA GLN A 277 -24.66 19.09 -3.13
C GLN A 277 -24.56 18.67 -1.65
N TYR A 278 -23.92 17.52 -1.36
CA TYR A 278 -23.63 17.12 0.02
C TYR A 278 -22.72 18.13 0.73
N VAL A 279 -21.67 18.65 0.06
CA VAL A 279 -20.75 19.62 0.64
C VAL A 279 -21.47 20.93 1.00
N ASP A 280 -22.31 21.43 0.11
CA ASP A 280 -22.96 22.74 0.23
C ASP A 280 -24.17 22.71 1.17
N LEU A 281 -24.83 21.56 1.33
CA LEU A 281 -26.02 21.41 2.17
C LEU A 281 -25.70 20.67 3.48
N ASP A 282 -25.67 19.35 3.44
CA ASP A 282 -25.57 18.49 4.63
C ASP A 282 -24.31 18.74 5.44
N ARG A 283 -23.16 18.80 4.76
CA ARG A 283 -21.87 19.04 5.40
C ARG A 283 -21.80 20.45 5.97
N ALA A 284 -22.24 21.46 5.22
CA ALA A 284 -22.29 22.84 5.68
C ALA A 284 -23.16 22.99 6.94
N ALA A 285 -24.34 22.37 6.95
CA ALA A 285 -25.23 22.34 8.12
C ALA A 285 -24.60 21.60 9.30
N ALA A 286 -23.99 20.43 9.08
CA ALA A 286 -23.36 19.64 10.14
C ALA A 286 -22.14 20.34 10.76
N CYS A 287 -21.41 21.13 9.96
CA CYS A 287 -20.25 21.91 10.38
C CYS A 287 -20.59 23.32 10.88
N HIS A 288 -21.84 23.78 10.74
CA HIS A 288 -22.24 25.13 11.16
C HIS A 288 -21.93 25.35 12.65
N GLY A 289 -21.26 26.46 12.97
CA GLY A 289 -20.85 26.81 14.33
C GLY A 289 -19.74 25.91 14.92
N ARG A 290 -19.19 24.94 14.18
CA ARG A 290 -18.08 24.09 14.65
C ARG A 290 -16.74 24.66 14.21
N VAL A 291 -15.83 24.82 15.16
CA VAL A 291 -14.42 25.14 14.89
C VAL A 291 -13.61 23.84 14.89
N TYR A 292 -12.84 23.59 13.83
CA TYR A 292 -11.90 22.48 13.81
C TYR A 292 -10.87 22.66 14.93
N ARG A 293 -10.83 21.71 15.87
CA ARG A 293 -9.77 21.63 16.88
C ARG A 293 -8.90 20.41 16.57
N PRO A 294 -7.66 20.59 16.07
CA PRO A 294 -6.74 19.48 15.96
C PRO A 294 -6.48 18.89 17.35
N ARG A 295 -6.29 17.57 17.43
CA ARG A 295 -5.76 16.95 18.66
C ARG A 295 -4.38 17.54 18.91
N GLU A 296 -4.06 17.89 20.15
CA GLU A 296 -2.82 18.61 20.53
C GLU A 296 -1.51 17.94 20.04
N THR A 297 -1.56 16.65 19.71
CA THR A 297 -0.43 15.89 19.16
C THR A 297 -0.17 16.10 17.66
N SER A 298 -1.09 16.70 16.91
CA SER A 298 -0.82 17.15 15.54
C SER A 298 -0.38 18.61 15.55
N ARG A 299 0.93 18.84 15.52
CA ARG A 299 1.48 20.16 15.19
C ARG A 299 0.76 20.67 13.94
N PRO A 300 0.10 21.85 13.98
CA PRO A 300 -0.55 22.37 12.81
C PRO A 300 0.51 22.59 11.72
N CYS A 301 0.29 22.01 10.54
CA CYS A 301 0.97 22.50 9.35
C CYS A 301 0.62 23.99 9.24
N ALA A 302 1.62 24.86 9.38
CA ALA A 302 1.47 26.30 9.24
C ALA A 302 1.18 26.63 7.76
N CYS A 303 -0.06 26.40 7.34
CA CYS A 303 -0.60 26.91 6.10
C CYS A 303 -1.34 28.20 6.47
N GLY A 304 -0.64 29.34 6.47
CA GLY A 304 -1.28 30.64 6.65
C GLY A 304 -2.30 30.92 5.54
N PRO A 305 -3.31 31.77 5.78
CA PRO A 305 -4.29 32.16 4.78
C PRO A 305 -3.56 32.95 3.69
N GLY A 306 -3.26 32.30 2.56
CA GLY A 306 -2.47 32.87 1.46
C GLY A 306 -1.51 31.91 0.78
N SER A 307 -1.27 30.72 1.33
CA SER A 307 -0.46 29.69 0.67
C SER A 307 -1.25 29.00 -0.45
N THR A 308 -1.19 29.55 -1.66
CA THR A 308 -1.69 28.95 -2.92
C THR A 308 -0.85 27.75 -3.42
N ARG A 309 0.04 27.19 -2.59
CA ARG A 309 1.13 26.33 -3.07
C ARG A 309 0.91 24.82 -3.10
N THR A 310 -0.23 24.28 -2.64
CA THR A 310 -0.40 22.80 -2.55
C THR A 310 -1.45 22.18 -3.47
N GLY A 311 -2.19 22.97 -4.27
CA GLY A 311 -3.11 22.42 -5.28
C GLY A 311 -2.86 22.92 -6.72
N LEU A 312 -2.36 24.15 -6.88
CA LEU A 312 -2.18 24.74 -8.21
C LEU A 312 -0.89 24.30 -8.92
N ALA A 313 0.16 23.97 -8.15
CA ALA A 313 1.47 23.62 -8.71
C ALA A 313 1.43 22.30 -9.51
N ASP A 314 0.63 21.32 -9.09
CA ASP A 314 0.49 20.06 -9.83
C ASP A 314 -0.40 20.19 -11.08
N ARG A 315 -1.41 21.08 -11.08
CA ARG A 315 -2.20 21.39 -12.30
C ARG A 315 -1.32 21.99 -13.40
N ALA A 316 -0.32 22.80 -13.06
CA ALA A 316 0.61 23.37 -14.03
C ALA A 316 1.61 22.33 -14.56
N ALA A 317 2.02 21.35 -13.74
CA ALA A 317 2.91 20.27 -14.15
C ALA A 317 2.21 19.25 -15.06
N LEU A 318 0.94 18.93 -14.81
CA LEU A 318 0.12 18.05 -15.66
C LEU A 318 -0.19 18.70 -17.03
N ARG A 319 -0.47 20.00 -17.09
CA ARG A 319 -0.68 20.71 -18.38
C ARG A 319 0.56 20.73 -19.29
N ARG A 320 1.79 20.72 -18.74
CA ARG A 320 3.02 20.74 -19.54
C ARG A 320 3.40 19.39 -20.17
N ARG A 321 2.73 18.29 -19.82
CA ARG A 321 2.95 16.97 -20.45
C ARG A 321 2.03 16.68 -21.64
N ALA A 322 1.00 17.49 -21.89
CA ALA A 322 0.06 17.32 -23.00
C ALA A 322 0.50 17.99 -24.32
N VAL A 323 1.61 18.74 -24.34
CA VAL A 323 2.12 19.37 -25.57
C VAL A 323 3.61 19.08 -25.71
N LYS A 324 3.94 17.91 -26.28
CA LYS A 324 5.15 17.77 -27.09
C LYS A 324 4.69 17.65 -28.55
N PRO A 325 5.07 18.57 -29.45
CA PRO A 325 4.77 18.38 -30.86
C PRO A 325 5.50 17.13 -31.36
N ALA A 326 4.75 16.26 -32.02
CA ALA A 326 5.31 15.10 -32.72
C ALA A 326 6.27 15.61 -33.81
N VAL A 327 7.57 15.42 -33.61
CA VAL A 327 8.56 15.58 -34.68
C VAL A 327 8.36 14.41 -35.64
N ARG A 328 7.81 14.70 -36.82
CA ARG A 328 7.73 13.76 -37.95
C ARG A 328 9.16 13.41 -38.36
N PRO A 329 9.58 12.13 -38.38
CA PRO A 329 10.82 11.77 -39.02
C PRO A 329 10.65 11.86 -40.55
N SER A 330 11.54 12.63 -41.17
CA SER A 330 11.70 12.74 -42.62
C SER A 330 12.00 11.38 -43.24
N ARG A 331 11.23 11.02 -44.28
CA ARG A 331 11.54 9.90 -45.18
C ARG A 331 12.87 10.18 -45.89
N THR A 332 13.89 9.40 -45.56
CA THR A 332 15.11 9.28 -46.38
C THR A 332 15.42 7.80 -46.60
N GLY A 333 15.31 7.38 -47.87
CA GLY A 333 16.09 6.33 -48.53
C GLY A 333 16.14 4.93 -47.93
N ARG A 334 15.38 3.99 -48.51
CA ARG A 334 15.75 2.57 -48.55
C ARG A 334 16.81 2.35 -49.64
N PRO A 335 17.88 1.58 -49.38
CA PRO A 335 18.55 0.80 -50.41
C PRO A 335 17.94 -0.62 -50.47
N GLN A 336 17.79 -1.15 -51.67
CA GLN A 336 17.33 -2.51 -51.96
C GLN A 336 18.37 -3.59 -51.55
N PRO A 337 17.94 -4.86 -51.33
CA PRO A 337 18.84 -5.95 -51.00
C PRO A 337 19.49 -6.56 -52.25
N GLY A 338 20.82 -6.57 -52.29
CA GLY A 338 21.62 -7.29 -53.28
C GLY A 338 21.63 -8.80 -53.03
N GLY A 339 21.58 -9.57 -54.11
CA GLY A 339 21.44 -11.03 -54.13
C GLY A 339 22.69 -11.82 -53.72
N ARG A 340 22.46 -13.11 -53.49
CA ARG A 340 23.44 -14.17 -53.17
C ARG A 340 24.46 -14.40 -54.30
N PRO A 341 25.63 -14.95 -53.95
CA PRO A 341 26.19 -16.14 -54.62
C PRO A 341 26.45 -17.24 -53.57
N VAL A 342 25.94 -18.47 -53.70
CA VAL A 342 26.42 -19.64 -54.46
C VAL A 342 27.90 -20.00 -54.21
N ASP A 343 28.08 -21.23 -53.75
CA ASP A 343 29.31 -21.94 -53.36
C ASP A 343 30.47 -21.88 -54.36
N GLY A 344 31.70 -22.06 -53.85
CA GLY A 344 32.86 -22.39 -54.67
C GLY A 344 34.20 -22.39 -53.95
N ALA A 345 34.59 -23.57 -53.46
CA ALA A 345 35.94 -24.17 -53.45
C ALA A 345 37.19 -23.41 -52.93
N LEU A 346 37.91 -24.18 -52.09
CA LEU A 346 39.29 -24.08 -51.57
C LEU A 346 39.54 -23.20 -50.34
#